data_AF-A0A383B9K9-F1
#
_entry.id   AF-A0A383B9K9-F1
#
_cell.length_a   1.000
_cell.length_b   1.000
_cell.length_c   1.000
_cell.angle_alpha   90.00
_cell.angle_beta   90.00
_cell.angle_gamma   90.00
#
_symmetry.space_group_name_H-M   'P 1'
#
loop_
_entity.id
_entity.type
_entity.pdbx_description
1 polymer ?
#
loop_
_entity_poly.entity_id
_entity_poly.type
_entity_poly.pdbx_seq_one_letter_code
_entity_poly.pdbx_strand_id
1 'polypeptide(L)'
;MVKLMSPLIIRFLSRARLCIPIFCAGFFFMAPQDAKGKGILSKLKKSFKARIKKEKTIPKRTSILYLGDSMSMGAFGKVFDMKLREAGFEVYTYVAGGATPYYWLSRYEPIASNIGFWEKTPTVDRRQKVIKEVPKVESLVENWNPDIVVIQTGINLYSSLRSKRREKSDNIAVVEGLCRDMAKAAVIGGRRCYWIAP
;
A
#
# COMPACT_ATOMS: atom_id res chain seq x y z
N MET A 1 10.02 34.15 38.01
CA MET A 1 10.81 35.07 37.17
C MET A 1 11.76 34.26 36.31
N VAL A 2 11.33 33.84 35.11
CA VAL A 2 12.16 33.54 33.92
C VAL A 2 11.17 33.52 32.74
N LYS A 3 11.32 34.47 31.82
CA LYS A 3 10.66 34.51 30.50
C LYS A 3 11.50 33.63 29.56
N LEU A 4 10.87 32.77 28.76
CA LEU A 4 11.53 32.22 27.57
C LEU A 4 10.71 32.57 26.32
N MET A 5 11.41 33.20 25.39
CA MET A 5 10.90 33.82 24.18
C MET A 5 10.74 32.82 23.03
N SER A 6 9.69 33.03 22.25
CA SER A 6 9.46 32.42 20.93
C SER A 6 10.45 32.94 19.89
N PRO A 7 10.77 32.19 18.81
CA PRO A 7 11.28 32.77 17.59
C PRO A 7 10.20 32.82 16.49
N LEU A 8 9.95 34.04 15.99
CA LEU A 8 9.37 34.30 14.68
C LEU A 8 10.34 33.83 13.59
N ILE A 9 9.87 33.04 12.63
CA ILE A 9 10.58 32.80 11.36
C ILE A 9 9.83 33.52 10.24
N ILE A 10 10.53 34.50 9.67
CA ILE A 10 10.16 35.36 8.54
C ILE A 10 10.22 34.53 7.25
N ARG A 11 9.11 34.46 6.50
CA ARG A 11 9.08 33.96 5.11
C ARG A 11 9.21 35.15 4.15
N PHE A 12 10.38 35.31 3.55
CA PHE A 12 10.58 36.08 2.32
C PHE A 12 10.83 35.08 1.20
N LEU A 13 9.94 35.02 0.21
CA LEU A 13 10.31 34.57 -1.13
C LEU A 13 9.44 35.30 -2.16
N SER A 14 10.15 35.92 -3.06
CA SER A 14 9.79 36.98 -3.99
C SER A 14 9.02 36.45 -5.20
N ARG A 15 8.00 37.21 -5.60
CA ARG A 15 7.32 37.09 -6.90
C ARG A 15 8.19 37.75 -7.96
N ALA A 16 8.82 36.97 -8.83
CA ALA A 16 9.37 37.47 -10.09
C ALA A 16 8.35 37.23 -11.21
N ARG A 17 7.63 38.30 -11.59
CA ARG A 17 6.90 38.38 -12.86
C ARG A 17 7.89 38.88 -13.91
N LEU A 18 8.22 38.06 -14.89
CA LEU A 18 8.99 38.50 -16.05
C LEU A 18 8.01 38.95 -17.15
N CYS A 19 7.99 40.26 -17.40
CA CYS A 19 7.38 40.88 -18.56
C CYS A 19 8.25 40.57 -19.79
N ILE A 20 7.64 40.15 -20.91
CA ILE A 20 8.27 40.13 -22.23
C ILE A 20 7.44 41.04 -23.14
N PRO A 21 8.06 41.98 -23.86
CA PRO A 21 7.35 43.01 -24.61
C PRO A 21 6.78 42.49 -25.93
N ILE A 22 5.68 43.13 -26.30
CA ILE A 22 5.01 43.09 -27.60
C ILE A 22 5.95 43.70 -28.65
N PHE A 23 6.22 42.96 -29.73
CA PHE A 23 6.73 43.52 -30.98
C PHE A 23 5.82 43.09 -32.12
N CYS A 24 5.15 44.07 -32.71
CA CYS A 24 4.46 43.96 -33.99
C CYS A 24 5.50 44.01 -35.12
N ALA A 25 5.43 43.07 -36.06
CA ALA A 25 5.91 43.26 -37.42
C ALA A 25 5.10 42.32 -38.33
N GLY A 26 4.30 42.92 -39.20
CA GLY A 26 3.56 42.20 -40.22
C GLY A 26 4.48 41.69 -41.32
N PHE A 27 4.25 40.46 -41.76
CA PHE A 27 4.65 39.99 -43.08
C PHE A 27 3.49 39.23 -43.69
N PHE A 28 2.95 39.82 -44.76
CA PHE A 28 2.10 39.15 -45.73
C PHE A 28 2.86 37.95 -46.30
N PHE A 29 2.34 36.73 -46.09
CA PHE A 29 2.68 35.58 -46.92
C PHE A 29 1.42 35.11 -47.62
N MET A 30 1.38 35.32 -48.94
CA MET A 30 0.44 34.68 -49.84
C MET A 30 0.63 33.16 -49.76
N ALA A 31 -0.45 32.45 -49.45
CA ALA A 31 -0.49 30.99 -49.56
C ALA A 31 -0.88 30.59 -50.99
N PRO A 32 -0.16 29.66 -51.64
CA PRO A 32 -0.70 28.93 -52.77
C PRO A 32 -1.54 27.75 -52.26
N GLN A 33 -2.73 27.57 -52.85
CA GLN A 33 -3.42 26.28 -52.81
C GLN A 33 -2.72 25.32 -53.78
N ASP A 34 -2.33 24.12 -53.33
CA ASP A 34 -3.12 22.91 -53.60
C ASP A 34 -2.45 21.58 -53.18
N ALA A 35 -3.32 20.68 -52.73
CA ALA A 35 -3.29 19.21 -52.81
C ALA A 35 -1.97 18.40 -52.70
N LYS A 36 -1.76 17.69 -51.56
CA LYS A 36 -1.47 16.22 -51.48
C LYS A 36 -1.08 15.67 -50.08
N GLY A 37 -1.17 16.43 -48.98
CA GLY A 37 -0.68 15.95 -47.67
C GLY A 37 -1.62 15.05 -46.82
N LYS A 38 -2.92 15.01 -47.11
CA LYS A 38 -3.92 14.45 -46.17
C LYS A 38 -3.97 12.90 -46.13
N GLY A 39 -3.53 12.22 -47.19
CA GLY A 39 -3.59 10.75 -47.28
C GLY A 39 -2.48 10.01 -46.50
N ILE A 40 -1.26 10.58 -46.48
CA ILE A 40 -0.11 9.97 -45.80
C ILE A 40 -0.21 10.19 -44.29
N LEU A 41 -0.55 11.41 -43.86
CA LEU A 41 -0.73 11.74 -42.44
C LEU A 41 -1.90 10.97 -41.80
N SER A 42 -2.98 10.73 -42.54
CA SER A 42 -4.11 9.93 -42.04
C SER A 42 -3.75 8.45 -41.95
N LYS A 43 -3.00 7.89 -42.91
CA LYS A 43 -2.47 6.52 -42.82
C LYS A 43 -1.46 6.36 -41.69
N LEU A 44 -0.58 7.35 -41.47
CA LEU A 44 0.38 7.34 -40.36
C LEU A 44 -0.33 7.41 -39.00
N LYS A 45 -1.32 8.30 -38.85
CA LYS A 45 -2.16 8.39 -37.64
C LYS A 45 -2.96 7.10 -37.40
N LYS A 46 -3.49 6.47 -38.45
CA LYS A 46 -4.24 5.20 -38.35
C LYS A 46 -3.32 4.03 -37.98
N SER A 47 -2.10 4.00 -38.52
CA SER A 47 -1.03 3.05 -38.18
C SER A 47 -0.56 3.21 -36.73
N PHE A 48 -0.29 4.45 -36.28
CA PHE A 48 0.05 4.73 -34.88
C PHE A 48 -1.08 4.37 -33.92
N LYS A 49 -2.33 4.72 -34.25
CA LYS A 49 -3.50 4.37 -33.43
C LYS A 49 -3.75 2.86 -33.38
N ALA A 50 -3.45 2.13 -34.46
CA ALA A 50 -3.50 0.67 -34.49
C ALA A 50 -2.35 0.02 -33.72
N ARG A 51 -1.16 0.64 -33.71
CA ARG A 51 0.02 0.20 -32.95
C ARG A 51 -0.13 0.44 -31.45
N ILE A 52 -0.74 1.56 -31.05
CA ILE A 52 -1.14 1.85 -29.66
C ILE A 52 -2.25 0.89 -29.19
N LYS A 53 -3.17 0.48 -30.09
CA LYS A 53 -4.22 -0.50 -29.76
C LYS A 53 -3.72 -1.94 -29.54
N LYS A 54 -2.45 -2.22 -29.81
CA LYS A 54 -1.84 -3.55 -29.67
C LYS A 54 -0.70 -3.54 -28.65
N GLU A 55 -0.76 -2.66 -27.65
CA GLU A 55 -0.12 -2.94 -26.37
C GLU A 55 -0.83 -4.16 -25.78
N LYS A 56 -0.14 -5.28 -25.80
CA LYS A 56 -0.54 -6.51 -25.10
C LYS A 56 -0.71 -6.10 -23.63
N THR A 57 -1.94 -5.90 -23.18
CA THR A 57 -2.23 -5.76 -21.76
C THR A 57 -1.80 -7.06 -21.12
N ILE A 58 -0.66 -7.03 -20.42
CA ILE A 58 -0.23 -8.15 -19.58
C ILE A 58 -1.38 -8.36 -18.60
N PRO A 59 -1.98 -9.56 -18.53
CA PRO A 59 -3.07 -9.80 -17.60
C PRO A 59 -2.58 -9.46 -16.20
N LYS A 60 -3.31 -8.56 -15.51
CA LYS A 60 -3.01 -8.16 -14.14
C LYS A 60 -2.97 -9.43 -13.29
N ARG A 61 -1.82 -9.72 -12.69
CA ARG A 61 -1.71 -10.83 -11.73
C ARG A 61 -2.57 -10.50 -10.52
N THR A 62 -3.30 -11.48 -10.01
CA THR A 62 -4.02 -11.31 -8.74
C THR A 62 -3.00 -11.06 -7.63
N SER A 63 -3.21 -10.01 -6.86
CA SER A 63 -2.30 -9.61 -5.79
C SER A 63 -2.82 -9.97 -4.40
N ILE A 64 -1.92 -10.35 -3.51
CA ILE A 64 -2.20 -10.83 -2.14
C ILE A 64 -1.36 -10.03 -1.14
N LEU A 65 -2.01 -9.44 -0.14
CA LEU A 65 -1.34 -8.97 1.06
C LEU A 65 -1.42 -10.06 2.13
N TYR A 66 -0.27 -10.59 2.55
CA TYR A 66 -0.18 -11.62 3.57
C TYR A 66 0.34 -11.03 4.89
N LEU A 67 -0.52 -11.01 5.90
CA LEU A 67 -0.23 -10.57 7.26
C LEU A 67 -0.09 -11.77 8.17
N GLY A 68 0.98 -11.85 8.96
CA GLY A 68 1.27 -13.03 9.79
C GLY A 68 1.82 -12.73 11.18
N ASP A 69 1.73 -13.70 12.08
CA ASP A 69 2.37 -13.66 13.40
C ASP A 69 3.61 -14.57 13.52
N SER A 70 3.95 -15.01 14.73
CA SER A 70 5.11 -15.88 14.97
C SER A 70 5.00 -17.23 14.24
N MET A 71 3.81 -17.76 13.96
CA MET A 71 3.69 -19.00 13.17
C MET A 71 4.09 -18.79 11.71
N SER A 72 3.83 -17.59 11.17
CA SER A 72 4.29 -17.17 9.84
C SER A 72 5.79 -16.89 9.77
N MET A 73 6.47 -16.67 10.89
CA MET A 73 7.93 -16.47 10.89
C MET A 73 8.68 -17.77 10.56
N GLY A 74 8.09 -18.92 10.91
CA GLY A 74 8.66 -20.25 10.76
C GLY A 74 8.39 -20.91 9.41
N ALA A 75 8.43 -22.25 9.41
CA ALA A 75 8.28 -23.05 8.20
C ALA A 75 6.93 -22.83 7.49
N PHE A 76 5.84 -22.70 8.25
CA PHE A 76 4.50 -22.46 7.70
C PHE A 76 4.50 -21.23 6.79
N GLY A 77 4.85 -20.05 7.31
CA GLY A 77 4.76 -18.82 6.52
C GLY A 77 5.74 -18.78 5.35
N LYS A 78 6.93 -19.40 5.49
CA LYS A 78 7.89 -19.55 4.39
C LYS A 78 7.30 -20.38 3.25
N VAL A 79 6.72 -21.55 3.56
CA VAL A 79 6.13 -22.44 2.56
C VAL A 79 4.87 -21.81 1.96
N PHE A 80 4.05 -21.17 2.77
CA PHE A 80 2.83 -20.50 2.31
C PHE A 80 3.13 -19.35 1.34
N ASP A 81 4.04 -18.43 1.67
CA ASP A 81 4.49 -17.36 0.77
C ASP A 81 5.04 -17.93 -0.55
N MET A 82 5.90 -18.94 -0.46
CA MET A 82 6.50 -19.61 -1.62
C MET A 82 5.42 -20.21 -2.52
N LYS A 83 4.46 -20.94 -1.96
CA LYS A 83 3.39 -21.60 -2.73
C LYS A 83 2.44 -20.60 -3.39
N LEU A 84 2.14 -19.47 -2.74
CA LEU A 84 1.36 -18.41 -3.36
C LEU A 84 2.12 -17.80 -4.57
N ARG A 85 3.42 -17.56 -4.43
CA ARG A 85 4.24 -17.01 -5.53
C ARG A 85 4.39 -18.00 -6.68
N GLU A 86 4.62 -19.28 -6.38
CA GLU A 86 4.68 -20.37 -7.37
C GLU A 86 3.37 -20.52 -8.15
N ALA A 87 2.22 -20.28 -7.50
CA ALA A 87 0.91 -20.26 -8.13
C ALA A 87 0.68 -19.01 -9.03
N GLY A 88 1.64 -18.10 -9.12
CA GLY A 88 1.60 -16.93 -10.01
C GLY A 88 1.00 -15.67 -9.39
N PHE A 89 0.69 -15.67 -8.08
CA PHE A 89 0.22 -14.48 -7.38
C PHE A 89 1.35 -13.46 -7.16
N GLU A 90 1.01 -12.17 -7.21
CA GLU A 90 1.87 -11.12 -6.69
C GLU A 90 1.63 -10.99 -5.18
N VAL A 91 2.62 -11.29 -4.34
CA VAL A 91 2.44 -11.36 -2.89
C VAL A 91 3.25 -10.29 -2.18
N TYR A 92 2.63 -9.60 -1.23
CA TYR A 92 3.25 -8.66 -0.30
C TYR A 92 3.13 -9.24 1.10
N THR A 93 4.24 -9.70 1.65
CA THR A 93 4.28 -10.43 2.92
C THR A 93 4.80 -9.53 4.02
N TYR A 94 4.04 -9.40 5.10
CA TYR A 94 4.36 -8.66 6.30
C TYR A 94 4.05 -9.53 7.51
N VAL A 95 5.08 -9.94 8.23
CA VAL A 95 4.95 -10.85 9.36
C VAL A 95 5.66 -10.24 10.56
N ALA A 96 4.97 -10.20 11.71
CA ALA A 96 5.52 -9.71 12.96
C ALA A 96 5.30 -10.74 14.07
N GLY A 97 6.37 -11.25 14.65
CA GLY A 97 6.29 -12.20 15.76
C GLY A 97 5.51 -11.63 16.95
N GLY A 98 4.59 -12.43 17.51
CA GLY A 98 3.72 -11.99 18.62
C GLY A 98 2.56 -11.08 18.21
N ALA A 99 2.42 -10.77 16.91
CA ALA A 99 1.38 -9.85 16.46
C ALA A 99 -0.02 -10.34 16.81
N THR A 100 -0.86 -9.35 17.12
CA THR A 100 -2.31 -9.40 17.26
C THR A 100 -2.88 -8.25 16.43
N PRO A 101 -4.21 -8.11 16.26
CA PRO A 101 -4.79 -6.93 15.62
C PRO A 101 -4.37 -5.58 16.22
N TYR A 102 -3.87 -5.54 17.48
CA TYR A 102 -3.29 -4.33 18.05
C TYR A 102 -2.07 -3.80 17.27
N TYR A 103 -1.29 -4.68 16.67
CA TYR A 103 -0.11 -4.30 15.89
C TYR A 103 -0.51 -3.64 14.57
N TRP A 104 -1.51 -4.25 13.92
CA TRP A 104 -1.87 -3.96 12.53
C TRP A 104 -2.84 -2.79 12.38
N LEU A 105 -3.77 -2.58 13.32
CA LEU A 105 -4.81 -1.54 13.18
C LEU A 105 -4.25 -0.15 13.48
N SER A 106 -4.55 0.81 12.59
CA SER A 106 -4.07 2.20 12.65
C SER A 106 -4.52 2.97 13.90
N ARG A 107 -5.69 2.64 14.46
CA ARG A 107 -6.23 3.28 15.67
C ARG A 107 -5.43 3.00 16.95
N TYR A 108 -4.51 2.05 16.90
CA TYR A 108 -3.63 1.72 18.01
C TYR A 108 -2.24 2.28 17.78
N GLU A 109 -1.62 2.67 18.88
CA GLU A 109 -0.24 3.16 18.90
C GLU A 109 0.74 2.23 18.17
N PRO A 110 1.86 2.76 17.68
CA PRO A 110 2.96 1.95 17.18
C PRO A 110 3.41 0.92 18.22
N ILE A 111 3.43 -0.36 17.83
CA ILE A 111 3.92 -1.45 18.68
C ILE A 111 5.19 -2.02 18.04
N ALA A 112 6.27 -2.03 18.82
CA ALA A 112 7.50 -2.68 18.42
C ALA A 112 7.34 -4.21 18.40
N SER A 113 7.94 -4.86 17.41
CA SER A 113 8.15 -6.31 17.46
C SER A 113 9.61 -6.56 17.79
N ASN A 114 9.85 -7.27 18.91
CA ASN A 114 11.17 -7.72 19.35
C ASN A 114 11.40 -9.23 19.17
N ILE A 115 10.38 -9.94 18.65
CA ILE A 115 10.44 -11.38 18.36
C ILE A 115 10.95 -11.61 16.93
N GLY A 116 10.60 -10.69 16.03
CA GLY A 116 11.04 -10.70 14.64
C GLY A 116 10.05 -10.03 13.72
N PHE A 117 10.56 -9.55 12.59
CA PHE A 117 9.79 -8.96 11.52
C PHE A 117 10.31 -9.49 10.19
N TRP A 118 9.40 -9.90 9.32
CA TRP A 118 9.70 -10.33 7.96
C TRP A 118 8.85 -9.53 6.98
N GLU A 119 9.52 -8.86 6.06
CA GLU A 119 8.90 -8.16 4.94
C GLU A 119 9.43 -8.74 3.64
N LYS A 120 8.51 -9.12 2.76
CA LYS A 120 8.83 -9.59 1.42
C LYS A 120 7.86 -9.04 0.38
N THR A 121 8.35 -8.16 -0.45
CA THR A 121 7.66 -7.49 -1.57
C THR A 121 8.47 -7.72 -2.86
N PRO A 122 8.04 -7.22 -4.02
CA PRO A 122 8.84 -7.32 -5.24
C PRO A 122 10.23 -6.67 -5.16
N THR A 123 10.41 -5.68 -4.28
CA THR A 123 11.66 -4.89 -4.18
C THR A 123 12.41 -5.10 -2.88
N VAL A 124 11.80 -5.78 -1.90
CA VAL A 124 12.37 -5.97 -0.56
C VAL A 124 12.21 -7.43 -0.17
N ASP A 125 13.28 -8.07 0.32
CA ASP A 125 13.19 -9.30 1.11
C ASP A 125 14.10 -9.13 2.31
N ARG A 126 13.51 -8.83 3.48
CA ARG A 126 14.27 -8.55 4.68
C ARG A 126 13.65 -9.19 5.90
N ARG A 127 14.53 -9.69 6.78
CA ARG A 127 14.18 -10.18 8.11
C ARG A 127 14.95 -9.38 9.14
N GLN A 128 14.24 -8.84 10.13
CA GLN A 128 14.81 -8.05 11.21
C GLN A 128 14.45 -8.70 12.53
N LYS A 129 15.38 -8.70 13.48
CA LYS A 129 15.10 -9.20 14.84
C LYS A 129 14.18 -8.26 15.61
N VAL A 130 14.34 -6.95 15.38
CA VAL A 130 13.60 -5.90 16.05
C VAL A 130 13.17 -4.86 15.02
N ILE A 131 11.91 -4.41 15.11
CA ILE A 131 11.41 -3.24 14.40
C ILE A 131 10.66 -2.34 15.38
N LYS A 132 10.81 -1.03 15.25
CA LYS A 132 10.16 -0.05 16.14
C LYS A 132 8.64 0.00 15.93
N GLU A 133 8.19 -0.23 14.71
CA GLU A 133 6.80 -0.14 14.33
C GLU A 133 6.49 -1.11 13.19
N VAL A 134 5.35 -1.78 13.28
CA VAL A 134 4.80 -2.61 12.22
C VAL A 134 3.90 -1.76 11.33
N PRO A 135 4.02 -1.84 9.98
CA PRO A 135 3.14 -1.12 9.08
C PRO A 135 1.65 -1.47 9.32
N LYS A 136 0.80 -0.44 9.29
CA LYS A 136 -0.63 -0.60 9.57
C LYS A 136 -1.38 -1.16 8.37
N VAL A 137 -2.40 -2.00 8.62
CA VAL A 137 -3.16 -2.69 7.57
C VAL A 137 -3.82 -1.72 6.61
N GLU A 138 -4.34 -0.60 7.11
CA GLU A 138 -5.00 0.43 6.31
C GLU A 138 -4.01 1.03 5.31
N SER A 139 -2.80 1.39 5.75
CA SER A 139 -1.74 1.89 4.89
C SER A 139 -1.24 0.83 3.91
N LEU A 140 -1.11 -0.43 4.33
CA LEU A 140 -0.68 -1.52 3.45
C LEU A 140 -1.71 -1.79 2.35
N VAL A 141 -2.99 -1.78 2.69
CA VAL A 141 -4.10 -1.97 1.75
C VAL A 141 -4.20 -0.81 0.76
N GLU A 142 -3.96 0.43 1.22
CA GLU A 142 -3.89 1.61 0.35
C GLU A 142 -2.68 1.56 -0.60
N ASN A 143 -1.48 1.31 -0.06
CA ASN A 143 -0.24 1.32 -0.82
C ASN A 143 -0.15 0.20 -1.87
N TRP A 144 -0.57 -1.02 -1.50
CA TRP A 144 -0.43 -2.18 -2.37
C TRP A 144 -1.67 -2.47 -3.22
N ASN A 145 -2.83 -1.92 -2.85
CA ASN A 145 -4.12 -2.19 -3.48
C ASN A 145 -4.34 -3.69 -3.80
N PRO A 146 -4.22 -4.59 -2.80
CA PRO A 146 -4.27 -6.02 -3.06
C PRO A 146 -5.68 -6.46 -3.45
N ASP A 147 -5.83 -7.52 -4.26
CA ASP A 147 -7.14 -8.13 -4.54
C ASP A 147 -7.60 -9.04 -3.39
N ILE A 148 -6.65 -9.59 -2.62
CA ILE A 148 -6.88 -10.49 -1.49
C ILE A 148 -6.01 -10.05 -0.30
N VAL A 149 -6.56 -10.09 0.90
CA VAL A 149 -5.81 -10.00 2.15
C VAL A 149 -5.90 -11.35 2.87
N VAL A 150 -4.76 -11.93 3.19
CA VAL A 150 -4.65 -13.14 4.03
C VAL A 150 -4.12 -12.72 5.39
N ILE A 151 -4.80 -13.12 6.45
CA ILE A 151 -4.41 -12.86 7.83
C ILE A 151 -4.18 -14.19 8.51
N GLN A 152 -2.93 -14.48 8.88
CA GLN A 152 -2.61 -15.57 9.80
C GLN A 152 -2.31 -14.97 11.18
N THR A 153 -3.28 -15.06 12.09
CA THR A 153 -3.06 -14.75 13.50
C THR A 153 -4.17 -15.36 14.35
N GLY A 154 -3.90 -15.56 15.64
CA GLY A 154 -4.94 -15.91 16.60
C GLY A 154 -4.40 -16.42 17.93
N ILE A 155 -3.23 -17.06 17.93
CA ILE A 155 -2.68 -17.66 19.16
C ILE A 155 -2.37 -16.59 20.20
N ASN A 156 -1.91 -15.42 19.77
CA ASN A 156 -1.58 -14.29 20.65
C ASN A 156 -2.84 -13.61 21.24
N LEU A 157 -4.03 -13.79 20.64
CA LEU A 157 -5.30 -13.31 21.19
C LEU A 157 -5.73 -14.09 22.43
N TYR A 158 -5.15 -15.27 22.69
CA TYR A 158 -5.45 -16.06 23.87
C TYR A 158 -5.14 -15.32 25.18
N SER A 159 -4.11 -14.46 25.16
CA SER A 159 -3.78 -13.58 26.28
C SER A 159 -4.93 -12.61 26.63
N SER A 160 -5.63 -12.10 25.61
CA SER A 160 -6.79 -11.22 25.78
C SER A 160 -8.00 -12.00 26.27
N LEU A 161 -8.22 -13.22 25.75
CA LEU A 161 -9.30 -14.10 26.20
C LEU A 161 -9.16 -14.53 27.67
N ARG A 162 -7.92 -14.70 28.15
CA ARG A 162 -7.62 -15.17 29.52
C ARG A 162 -7.28 -14.05 30.51
N SER A 163 -7.48 -12.78 30.13
CA SER A 163 -7.13 -11.68 31.01
C SER A 163 -7.97 -11.70 32.29
N LYS A 164 -7.31 -11.69 33.46
CA LYS A 164 -7.99 -11.60 34.77
C LYS A 164 -8.43 -10.17 35.14
N ARG A 165 -8.17 -9.19 34.27
CA ARG A 165 -8.50 -7.77 34.50
C ARG A 165 -9.93 -7.40 34.15
N ARG A 166 -10.68 -8.33 33.54
CA ARG A 166 -12.03 -8.12 33.00
C ARG A 166 -12.85 -9.38 33.20
N GLU A 167 -14.16 -9.23 33.14
CA GLU A 167 -15.07 -10.36 33.08
C GLU A 167 -14.87 -11.17 31.78
N LYS A 168 -15.26 -12.45 31.83
CA LYS A 168 -15.10 -13.36 30.69
C LYS A 168 -15.83 -12.87 29.44
N SER A 169 -17.04 -12.33 29.60
CA SER A 169 -17.83 -11.74 28.51
C SER A 169 -17.10 -10.59 27.83
N ASP A 170 -16.48 -9.72 28.61
CA ASP A 170 -15.75 -8.55 28.10
C ASP A 170 -14.49 -8.98 27.34
N ASN A 171 -13.80 -10.01 27.82
CA ASN A 171 -12.66 -10.59 27.10
C ASN A 171 -13.06 -11.14 25.73
N ILE A 172 -14.21 -11.82 25.65
CA ILE A 172 -14.77 -12.31 24.38
C ILE A 172 -15.10 -11.12 23.47
N ALA A 173 -15.84 -10.13 23.97
CA ALA A 173 -16.23 -8.94 23.21
C ALA A 173 -15.02 -8.16 22.67
N VAL A 174 -13.94 -8.07 23.44
CA VAL A 174 -12.66 -7.48 23.00
C VAL A 174 -12.08 -8.25 21.82
N VAL A 175 -11.97 -9.58 21.92
CA VAL A 175 -11.40 -10.40 20.84
C VAL A 175 -12.26 -10.37 19.60
N GLU A 176 -13.58 -10.49 19.75
CA GLU A 176 -14.52 -10.35 18.62
C GLU A 176 -14.39 -8.97 17.96
N GLY A 177 -14.27 -7.90 18.75
CA GLY A 177 -14.05 -6.56 18.25
C GLY A 177 -12.75 -6.41 17.47
N LEU A 178 -11.65 -6.95 18.00
CA LEU A 178 -10.36 -6.95 17.32
C LEU A 178 -10.39 -7.69 15.99
N CYS A 179 -10.97 -8.90 15.97
CA CYS A 179 -11.10 -9.69 14.74
C CYS A 179 -11.99 -9.00 13.72
N ARG A 180 -13.16 -8.50 14.15
CA ARG A 180 -14.10 -7.77 13.29
C ARG A 180 -13.46 -6.53 12.68
N ASP A 181 -12.77 -5.73 13.48
CA ASP A 181 -12.23 -4.45 13.02
C ASP A 181 -11.04 -4.67 12.08
N MET A 182 -10.22 -5.70 12.34
CA MET A 182 -9.15 -6.13 11.42
C MET A 182 -9.72 -6.64 10.10
N ALA A 183 -10.76 -7.47 10.14
CA ALA A 183 -11.43 -7.96 8.93
C ALA A 183 -12.04 -6.80 8.13
N LYS A 184 -12.70 -5.84 8.80
CA LYS A 184 -13.23 -4.62 8.18
C LYS A 184 -12.13 -3.84 7.46
N ALA A 185 -11.00 -3.61 8.11
CA ALA A 185 -9.87 -2.90 7.50
C ALA A 185 -9.31 -3.65 6.27
N ALA A 186 -9.23 -4.98 6.35
CA ALA A 186 -8.76 -5.83 5.25
C ALA A 186 -9.68 -5.84 4.02
N VAL A 187 -11.00 -5.72 4.20
CA VAL A 187 -12.00 -5.76 3.10
C VAL A 187 -12.36 -4.38 2.54
N ILE A 188 -11.76 -3.29 3.05
CA ILE A 188 -11.91 -1.95 2.46
C ILE A 188 -11.71 -2.05 0.94
N GLY A 189 -12.50 -1.33 0.16
CA GLY A 189 -12.39 -1.35 -1.31
C GLY A 189 -12.85 -2.64 -1.98
N GLY A 190 -13.58 -3.52 -1.29
CA GLY A 190 -14.17 -4.73 -1.87
C GLY A 190 -13.22 -5.92 -1.97
N ARG A 191 -12.13 -5.90 -1.20
CA ARG A 191 -11.10 -6.94 -1.19
C ARG A 191 -11.60 -8.20 -0.50
N ARG A 192 -11.12 -9.36 -0.95
CA ARG A 192 -11.42 -10.63 -0.27
C ARG A 192 -10.50 -10.80 0.94
N CYS A 193 -11.05 -11.23 2.07
CA CYS A 193 -10.28 -11.52 3.28
C CYS A 193 -10.34 -13.02 3.60
N TYR A 194 -9.19 -13.66 3.78
CA TYR A 194 -9.07 -15.01 4.32
C TYR A 194 -8.34 -14.96 5.65
N TRP A 195 -8.95 -15.55 6.69
CA TRP A 195 -8.34 -15.64 8.01
C TRP A 195 -7.91 -17.08 8.28
N ILE A 196 -6.62 -17.28 8.53
CA ILE A 196 -6.03 -18.56 8.89
C ILE A 196 -5.88 -18.57 10.41
N ALA A 197 -6.73 -19.35 11.07
CA ALA A 197 -6.66 -19.58 12.52
C ALA A 197 -5.46 -20.48 12.88
N PRO A 198 -4.96 -20.42 14.13
CA PRO A 198 -3.98 -21.36 14.67
C PRO A 198 -4.41 -22.82 14.60
#